data_AF-A0A4R3EE59-F1
#
_entry.id   AF-A0A4R3EE59-F1
#
_cell.length_a   1.000
_cell.length_b   1.000
_cell.length_c   1.000
_cell.angle_alpha   90.00
_cell.angle_beta   90.00
_cell.angle_gamma   90.00
#
_symmetry.space_group_name_H-M   'P 1'
#
loop_
_entity.id
_entity.type
_entity.pdbx_description
1 polymer ?
#
loop_
_entity_poly.entity_id
_entity_poly.type
_entity_poly.pdbx_seq_one_letter_code
_entity_poly.pdbx_strand_id
1 'polypeptide(L)'
;MAHEDIDLDTFLTAARLTAICPSADPEIIETILTDAPKAFPIAGLTSRVTIAHFIGQIAAETLGLGRLDENLDYSTPQRLIDVFGRAKFPDVEFARGYLHSPKKLANYVYAGRNGNTLPDDGYTYRGSGLIQLTGRGNFRKVGRLVGMPLEEQPELVRAPDSALAIALAYWRLNDISSVATDTSDEAIEAVTKRINPALQGLADRRTYVKRAFRILAPPRPLSARTEKAAAGLAALLEYAEREAATEAAVPASLSGAHWVAFFPTSRSIDDLAEPFRSNVTAFVKALRNAGADVRISATFRPEERAHLMHFAWRIAEEDLDPAEIAAKPGVPINWEHPTLAKSRAAARDMVNGYSIAFKPSLTSRHTAALAIDMTISWSGTLSVRQQDGTTLAIDTTPRNGSNSRLIAVGHGYDVIKLLSDPPHWSDNGH
;
A
#
# COMPACT_ATOMS: atom_id res chain seq x y z
N MET A 1 28.03 2.85 -27.03
CA MET A 1 26.92 1.91 -26.74
C MET A 1 25.62 2.65 -26.96
N ALA A 2 24.63 2.03 -27.62
CA ALA A 2 23.33 2.66 -27.86
C ALA A 2 22.62 2.89 -26.52
N HIS A 3 21.98 4.05 -26.37
CA HIS A 3 21.14 4.37 -25.22
C HIS A 3 19.86 3.54 -25.34
N GLU A 4 19.67 2.54 -24.49
CA GLU A 4 18.38 1.86 -24.39
C GLU A 4 17.43 2.80 -23.64
N ASP A 5 16.23 3.02 -24.16
CA ASP A 5 15.18 3.76 -23.44
C ASP A 5 14.58 2.82 -22.39
N ILE A 6 15.24 2.76 -21.23
CA ILE A 6 14.86 1.91 -20.11
C ILE A 6 14.09 2.77 -19.12
N ASP A 7 12.79 2.51 -19.02
CA ASP A 7 12.00 2.96 -17.87
C ASP A 7 12.47 2.22 -16.61
N LEU A 8 13.28 2.90 -15.79
CA LEU A 8 13.88 2.32 -14.59
C LEU A 8 12.84 1.95 -13.53
N ASP A 9 11.68 2.61 -13.49
CA ASP A 9 10.63 2.35 -12.50
C ASP A 9 9.93 1.01 -12.75
N THR A 10 9.78 0.62 -14.02
CA THR A 10 9.23 -0.70 -14.39
C THR A 10 10.31 -1.76 -14.59
N PHE A 11 11.56 -1.35 -14.83
CA PHE A 11 12.69 -2.24 -15.00
C PHE A 11 13.26 -2.75 -13.67
N LEU A 12 13.51 -1.85 -12.72
CA LEU A 12 14.10 -2.15 -11.42
C LEU A 12 13.02 -2.06 -10.35
N THR A 13 12.59 -3.20 -9.81
CA THR A 13 11.53 -3.25 -8.78
C THR A 13 12.02 -4.01 -7.56
N ALA A 14 11.40 -3.76 -6.40
CA ALA A 14 11.70 -4.49 -5.16
C ALA A 14 11.64 -6.00 -5.38
N ALA A 15 10.58 -6.49 -6.04
CA ALA A 15 10.42 -7.92 -6.35
C ALA A 15 11.57 -8.49 -7.18
N ARG A 16 12.08 -7.74 -8.16
CA ARG A 16 13.23 -8.15 -8.97
C ARG A 16 14.53 -8.12 -8.18
N LEU A 17 14.76 -7.09 -7.37
CA LEU A 17 15.94 -7.00 -6.50
C LEU A 17 15.96 -8.12 -5.45
N THR A 18 14.83 -8.40 -4.79
CA THR A 18 14.69 -9.54 -3.85
C THR A 18 14.90 -10.88 -4.56
N ALA A 19 14.43 -11.03 -5.80
CA ALA A 19 14.65 -12.27 -6.55
C ALA A 19 16.14 -12.46 -6.93
N ILE A 20 16.90 -11.38 -7.13
CA ILE A 20 18.36 -11.43 -7.31
C ILE A 20 19.04 -11.72 -5.97
N CYS A 21 18.61 -11.03 -4.92
CA CYS A 21 19.20 -11.00 -3.58
C CYS A 21 18.14 -11.33 -2.51
N PRO A 22 17.83 -12.61 -2.25
CA PRO A 22 16.76 -12.99 -1.32
C PRO A 22 17.01 -12.61 0.14
N SER A 23 18.26 -12.34 0.51
CA SER A 23 18.69 -11.94 1.86
C SER A 23 19.01 -10.45 1.96
N ALA A 24 18.59 -9.67 0.96
CA ALA A 24 18.83 -8.24 0.93
C ALA A 24 18.12 -7.53 2.09
N ASP A 25 18.78 -6.55 2.66
CA ASP A 25 18.17 -5.63 3.62
C ASP A 25 17.12 -4.77 2.90
N PRO A 26 15.87 -4.72 3.39
CA PRO A 26 14.82 -3.88 2.79
C PRO A 26 15.22 -2.41 2.64
N GLU A 27 15.98 -1.85 3.58
CA GLU A 27 16.42 -0.44 3.54
C GLU A 27 17.37 -0.20 2.36
N ILE A 28 18.29 -1.15 2.09
CA ILE A 28 19.19 -1.09 0.94
C ILE A 28 18.41 -1.19 -0.38
N ILE A 29 17.37 -2.04 -0.43
CA ILE A 29 16.49 -2.13 -1.62
C ILE A 29 15.78 -0.80 -1.84
N GLU A 30 15.17 -0.23 -0.80
CA GLU A 30 14.41 1.02 -0.87
C GLU A 30 15.29 2.15 -1.41
N THR A 31 16.47 2.37 -0.83
CA THR A 31 17.40 3.39 -1.31
C THR A 31 17.80 3.18 -2.77
N ILE A 32 18.10 1.94 -3.19
CA ILE A 32 18.44 1.65 -4.60
C ILE A 32 17.28 2.05 -5.50
N LEU A 33 16.04 1.74 -5.15
CA LEU A 33 14.86 2.08 -5.95
C LEU A 33 14.61 3.59 -6.00
N THR A 34 14.83 4.29 -4.89
CA THR A 34 14.64 5.75 -4.82
C THR A 34 15.66 6.52 -5.66
N ASP A 35 16.92 6.08 -5.64
CA ASP A 35 18.02 6.86 -6.23
C ASP A 35 18.45 6.39 -7.62
N ALA A 36 18.24 5.11 -7.97
CA ALA A 36 18.65 4.57 -9.26
C ALA A 36 18.11 5.36 -10.47
N PRO A 37 16.82 5.79 -10.53
CA PRO A 37 16.28 6.54 -11.66
C PRO A 37 17.09 7.80 -12.00
N LYS A 38 17.63 8.48 -10.98
CA LYS A 38 18.41 9.71 -11.14
C LYS A 38 19.90 9.43 -11.31
N ALA A 39 20.44 8.48 -10.56
CA ALA A 39 21.87 8.29 -10.41
C ALA A 39 22.48 7.33 -11.44
N PHE A 40 21.73 6.32 -11.91
CA PHE A 40 22.25 5.33 -12.88
C PHE A 40 22.64 5.94 -14.23
N PRO A 41 21.82 6.83 -14.85
CA PRO A 41 22.21 7.48 -16.09
C PRO A 41 23.48 8.32 -15.93
N ILE A 42 23.62 9.03 -14.81
CA ILE A 42 24.80 9.84 -14.49
C ILE A 42 26.04 8.93 -14.36
N ALA A 43 25.90 7.72 -13.83
CA ALA A 43 27.00 6.77 -13.67
C ALA A 43 27.37 6.01 -14.95
N GLY A 44 26.63 6.21 -16.06
CA GLY A 44 26.82 5.46 -17.30
C GLY A 44 26.23 4.04 -17.26
N LEU A 45 25.23 3.80 -16.40
CA LEU A 45 24.44 2.57 -16.32
C LEU A 45 23.18 2.72 -17.18
N THR A 46 23.36 2.82 -18.50
CA THR A 46 22.30 3.17 -19.46
C THR A 46 21.79 1.99 -20.27
N SER A 47 22.17 0.76 -19.90
CA SER A 47 21.74 -0.47 -20.59
C SER A 47 21.40 -1.56 -19.58
N ARG A 48 20.54 -2.50 -19.96
CA ARG A 48 20.19 -3.63 -19.08
C ARG A 48 21.42 -4.43 -18.65
N VAL A 49 22.38 -4.55 -19.57
CA VAL A 49 23.67 -5.25 -19.34
C VAL A 49 24.50 -4.53 -18.28
N THR A 50 24.71 -3.22 -18.42
CA THR A 50 25.53 -2.45 -17.47
C THR A 50 24.89 -2.41 -16.09
N ILE A 51 23.56 -2.26 -16.01
CA ILE A 51 22.83 -2.29 -14.74
C ILE A 51 22.93 -3.67 -14.07
N ALA A 52 22.73 -4.76 -14.82
CA ALA A 52 22.83 -6.10 -14.27
C ALA A 52 24.24 -6.46 -13.80
N HIS A 53 25.29 -6.01 -14.52
CA HIS A 53 26.66 -6.11 -14.04
C HIS A 53 26.85 -5.33 -12.73
N PHE A 54 26.41 -4.08 -12.66
CA PHE A 54 26.53 -3.26 -11.45
C PHE A 54 25.84 -3.93 -10.25
N ILE A 55 24.55 -4.28 -10.38
CA ILE A 55 23.77 -4.94 -9.33
C ILE A 55 24.42 -6.26 -8.89
N GLY A 56 24.87 -7.08 -9.83
CA GLY A 56 25.51 -8.35 -9.51
C GLY A 56 26.85 -8.19 -8.79
N GLN A 57 27.63 -7.17 -9.14
CA GLN A 57 28.90 -6.86 -8.47
C GLN A 57 28.67 -6.36 -7.05
N ILE A 58 27.80 -5.37 -6.83
CA ILE A 58 27.51 -4.88 -5.48
C ILE A 58 26.87 -5.96 -4.61
N ALA A 59 26.06 -6.85 -5.18
CA ALA A 59 25.50 -7.99 -4.45
C ALA A 59 26.59 -8.96 -3.98
N ALA A 60 27.59 -9.26 -4.82
CA ALA A 60 28.70 -10.12 -4.43
C ALA A 60 29.55 -9.52 -3.30
N GLU A 61 29.73 -8.20 -3.29
CA GLU A 61 30.50 -7.48 -2.25
C GLU A 61 29.78 -7.42 -0.89
N THR A 62 28.45 -7.56 -0.89
CA THR A 62 27.60 -7.26 0.28
C THR A 62 26.84 -8.48 0.78
N LEU A 63 27.26 -9.69 0.38
CA LEU A 63 26.58 -10.94 0.70
C LEU A 63 25.11 -10.93 0.26
N GLY A 64 24.85 -10.45 -0.95
CA GLY A 64 23.51 -10.33 -1.51
C GLY A 64 22.76 -9.12 -0.98
N LEU A 65 23.41 -7.95 -0.89
CA LEU A 65 22.83 -6.71 -0.35
C LEU A 65 22.31 -6.86 1.09
N GLY A 66 22.89 -7.78 1.87
CA GLY A 66 22.41 -8.07 3.23
C GLY A 66 23.07 -7.21 4.31
N ARG A 67 24.17 -6.52 3.99
CA ARG A 67 24.86 -5.58 4.89
C ARG A 67 25.77 -4.62 4.13
N LEU A 68 26.04 -3.45 4.70
CA LEU A 68 26.97 -2.46 4.15
C LEU A 68 28.32 -2.43 4.84
N ASP A 69 28.57 -3.20 5.90
CA ASP A 69 29.88 -3.27 6.54
C ASP A 69 30.24 -4.67 7.00
N GLU A 70 31.54 -4.90 7.14
CA GLU A 70 32.03 -6.12 7.78
C GLU A 70 31.81 -6.05 9.30
N ASN A 71 31.19 -7.10 9.86
CA ASN A 71 30.95 -7.19 11.30
C ASN A 71 32.19 -7.62 12.08
N LEU A 72 33.12 -8.34 11.42
CA LEU A 72 34.36 -8.88 12.01
C LEU A 72 34.16 -9.66 13.31
N ASP A 73 32.97 -10.23 13.51
CA ASP A 73 32.63 -11.00 14.69
C ASP A 73 32.77 -12.50 14.38
N TYR A 74 33.90 -13.07 14.79
CA TYR A 74 34.21 -14.49 14.59
C TYR A 74 34.09 -15.25 15.92
N SER A 75 33.41 -16.40 15.88
CA SER A 75 33.23 -17.31 17.02
C SER A 75 34.16 -18.51 17.00
N THR A 76 34.82 -18.80 15.86
CA THR A 76 35.68 -19.97 15.68
C THR A 76 37.12 -19.57 15.33
N PRO A 77 38.13 -20.01 16.10
CA PRO A 77 39.53 -19.70 15.82
C PRO A 77 40.00 -20.18 14.45
N GLN A 78 39.56 -21.38 14.05
CA GLN A 78 39.95 -21.96 12.77
C GLN A 78 39.54 -21.07 11.59
N ARG A 79 38.35 -20.44 11.68
CA ARG A 79 37.86 -19.55 10.63
C ARG A 79 38.73 -18.30 10.47
N LEU A 80 39.29 -17.75 11.56
CA LEU A 80 40.25 -16.63 11.48
C LEU A 80 41.53 -17.03 10.73
N ILE A 81 42.04 -18.25 10.99
CA ILE A 81 43.22 -18.78 10.30
C ILE A 81 42.91 -18.99 8.81
N ASP A 82 41.73 -19.53 8.49
CA ASP A 82 41.32 -19.80 7.11
C ASP A 82 41.14 -18.49 6.30
N VAL A 83 40.61 -17.44 6.94
CA VAL A 83 40.33 -16.16 6.27
C VAL A 83 41.57 -15.27 6.16
N PHE A 84 42.34 -15.13 7.23
CA PHE A 84 43.46 -14.18 7.31
C PHE A 84 44.85 -14.83 7.15
N GLY A 85 44.90 -16.16 7.11
CA GLY A 85 46.11 -16.95 6.89
C GLY A 85 47.00 -17.10 8.11
N ARG A 86 47.88 -18.11 8.06
CA ARG A 86 48.80 -18.46 9.14
C ARG A 86 49.86 -17.40 9.45
N ALA A 87 50.14 -16.50 8.50
CA ALA A 87 51.07 -15.39 8.72
C ALA A 87 50.56 -14.38 9.77
N LYS A 88 49.24 -14.18 9.85
CA LYS A 88 48.60 -13.34 10.87
C LYS A 88 48.09 -14.17 12.06
N PHE A 89 47.64 -15.39 11.83
CA PHE A 89 47.13 -16.27 12.88
C PHE A 89 47.87 -17.61 12.86
N PRO A 90 49.03 -17.71 13.54
CA PRO A 90 49.91 -18.88 13.44
C PRO A 90 49.25 -20.17 13.96
N ASP A 91 48.45 -20.05 15.02
CA ASP A 91 47.78 -21.15 15.70
C ASP A 91 46.41 -20.75 16.30
N VAL A 92 45.68 -21.77 16.76
CA VAL A 92 44.34 -21.66 17.34
C VAL A 92 44.34 -20.84 18.63
N GLU A 93 45.36 -20.99 19.48
CA GLU A 93 45.43 -20.29 20.77
C GLU A 93 45.62 -18.79 20.59
N PHE A 94 46.48 -18.37 19.65
CA PHE A 94 46.60 -16.98 19.26
C PHE A 94 45.29 -16.42 18.69
N ALA A 95 44.62 -17.18 17.83
CA ALA A 95 43.35 -16.78 17.22
C ALA A 95 42.20 -16.65 18.24
N ARG A 96 42.19 -17.45 19.32
CA ARG A 96 41.18 -17.32 20.41
C ARG A 96 41.13 -15.91 21.01
N GLY A 97 42.27 -15.22 21.08
CA GLY A 97 42.38 -13.87 21.62
C GLY A 97 41.66 -12.78 20.83
N TYR A 98 41.10 -13.10 19.66
CA TYR A 98 40.41 -12.17 18.77
C TYR A 98 38.93 -12.54 18.51
N LEU A 99 38.43 -13.62 19.12
CA LEU A 99 37.02 -13.99 19.02
C LEU A 99 36.14 -12.92 19.70
N HIS A 100 34.96 -12.69 19.13
CA HIS A 100 33.98 -11.72 19.65
C HIS A 100 34.55 -10.33 19.97
N SER A 101 35.62 -9.96 19.26
CA SER A 101 36.39 -8.74 19.51
C SER A 101 36.60 -7.98 18.19
N PRO A 102 35.53 -7.55 17.49
CA PRO A 102 35.62 -7.05 16.13
C PRO A 102 36.53 -5.84 15.98
N LYS A 103 36.50 -4.89 16.93
CA LYS A 103 37.42 -3.75 16.95
C LYS A 103 38.88 -4.15 17.08
N LYS A 104 39.18 -5.04 18.04
CA LYS A 104 40.53 -5.56 18.26
C LYS A 104 41.04 -6.31 17.03
N LEU A 105 40.19 -7.15 16.45
CA LEU A 105 40.50 -7.91 15.23
C LEU A 105 40.78 -6.98 14.06
N ALA A 106 39.90 -6.03 13.77
CA ALA A 106 40.05 -5.07 12.68
C ALA A 106 41.35 -4.27 12.78
N ASN A 107 41.63 -3.72 13.95
CA ASN A 107 42.85 -2.98 14.23
C ASN A 107 44.10 -3.84 13.99
N TYR A 108 44.06 -5.12 14.35
CA TYR A 108 45.17 -6.04 14.11
C TYR A 108 45.36 -6.42 12.63
N VAL A 109 44.28 -6.80 11.94
CA VAL A 109 44.39 -7.30 10.55
C VAL A 109 44.69 -6.18 9.55
N TYR A 110 44.23 -4.97 9.83
CA TYR A 110 44.37 -3.81 8.94
C TYR A 110 45.41 -2.78 9.39
N ALA A 111 46.14 -3.00 10.49
CA ALA A 111 47.23 -2.14 10.93
C ALA A 111 48.25 -1.88 9.80
N GLY A 112 48.60 -0.61 9.58
CA GLY A 112 49.64 -0.21 8.62
C GLY A 112 49.28 -0.41 7.15
N ARG A 113 48.04 -0.80 6.82
CA ARG A 113 47.59 -1.04 5.45
C ARG A 113 46.74 0.13 4.95
N ASN A 114 46.80 0.41 3.64
CA ASN A 114 45.91 1.34 2.95
C ASN A 114 45.77 2.72 3.63
N GLY A 115 46.86 3.23 4.23
CA GLY A 115 46.89 4.52 4.92
C GLY A 115 46.40 4.50 6.37
N ASN A 116 46.14 3.33 6.97
CA ASN A 116 45.84 3.19 8.39
C ASN A 116 47.12 3.43 9.21
N THR A 117 47.12 4.49 10.01
CA THR A 117 48.28 4.90 10.82
C THR A 117 47.93 5.14 12.29
N LEU A 118 46.65 5.36 12.63
CA LEU A 118 46.21 5.53 14.01
C LEU A 118 45.72 4.20 14.62
N PRO A 119 45.71 4.08 15.96
CA PRO A 119 45.41 2.81 16.66
C PRO A 119 44.08 2.18 16.30
N ASP A 120 43.05 2.99 16.00
CA ASP A 120 41.69 2.53 15.72
C ASP A 120 41.32 2.55 14.23
N ASP A 121 42.27 2.86 13.35
CA ASP A 121 42.00 2.99 11.92
C ASP A 121 41.49 1.70 11.29
N GLY A 122 41.99 0.56 11.76
CA GLY A 122 41.57 -0.73 11.23
C GLY A 122 40.08 -0.97 11.40
N TYR A 123 39.51 -0.61 12.56
CA TYR A 123 38.07 -0.72 12.81
C TYR A 123 37.28 0.43 12.19
N THR A 124 37.77 1.66 12.30
CA THR A 124 37.08 2.86 11.80
C THR A 124 36.91 2.82 10.28
N TYR A 125 37.93 2.36 9.55
CA TYR A 125 37.94 2.26 8.09
C TYR A 125 37.93 0.81 7.60
N ARG A 126 37.27 -0.08 8.34
CA ARG A 126 36.99 -1.45 7.93
C ARG A 126 36.13 -1.49 6.66
N GLY A 127 36.10 -2.62 5.96
CA GLY A 127 35.32 -2.86 4.74
C GLY A 127 33.89 -2.34 4.87
N SER A 128 33.55 -1.33 4.06
CA SER A 128 32.28 -0.61 4.13
C SER A 128 31.71 -0.25 2.74
N GLY A 129 30.40 -0.09 2.67
CA GLY A 129 29.62 0.26 1.49
C GLY A 129 29.45 -0.87 0.47
N LEU A 130 28.74 -0.53 -0.60
CA LEU A 130 28.41 -1.45 -1.70
C LEU A 130 29.62 -1.90 -2.53
N ILE A 131 30.77 -1.24 -2.40
CA ILE A 131 32.03 -1.58 -3.08
C ILE A 131 33.14 -2.02 -2.11
N GLN A 132 32.81 -2.27 -0.84
CA GLN A 132 33.74 -2.75 0.19
C GLN A 132 35.05 -1.93 0.32
N LEU A 133 34.91 -0.62 0.47
CA LEU A 133 36.04 0.29 0.68
C LEU A 133 36.73 -0.02 2.01
N THR A 134 38.06 -0.19 2.00
CA THR A 134 38.84 -0.54 3.19
C THR A 134 40.12 0.29 3.33
N GLY A 135 40.30 0.93 4.48
CA GLY A 135 41.47 1.69 4.90
C GLY A 135 41.34 3.22 4.75
N ARG A 136 41.87 3.97 5.71
CA ARG A 136 41.79 5.44 5.81
C ARG A 136 42.18 6.15 4.53
N GLY A 137 43.27 5.72 3.89
CA GLY A 137 43.75 6.30 2.64
C GLY A 137 42.78 6.11 1.47
N ASN A 138 42.06 4.99 1.43
CA ASN A 138 41.04 4.72 0.44
C ASN A 138 39.76 5.54 0.70
N PHE A 139 39.34 5.68 1.95
CA PHE A 139 38.24 6.58 2.34
C PHE A 139 38.54 8.03 1.96
N ARG A 140 39.75 8.53 2.26
CA ARG A 140 40.22 9.85 1.83
C ARG A 140 40.20 10.00 0.31
N LYS A 141 40.73 9.02 -0.42
CA LYS A 141 40.81 9.06 -1.89
C LYS A 141 39.42 9.11 -2.51
N VAL A 142 38.53 8.20 -2.11
CA VAL A 142 37.16 8.14 -2.62
C VAL A 142 36.37 9.38 -2.19
N GLY A 143 36.50 9.83 -0.94
CA GLY A 143 35.83 11.03 -0.44
C GLY A 143 36.15 12.26 -1.29
N ARG A 144 37.43 12.45 -1.66
CA ARG A 144 37.83 13.52 -2.60
C ARG A 144 37.21 13.37 -3.99
N LEU A 145 37.08 12.14 -4.48
CA LEU A 145 36.50 11.86 -5.80
C LEU A 145 34.99 12.14 -5.83
N VAL A 146 34.28 11.87 -4.73
CA VAL A 146 32.82 12.05 -4.66
C VAL A 146 32.38 13.36 -4.00
N GLY A 147 33.34 14.16 -3.52
CA GLY A 147 33.06 15.41 -2.80
C GLY A 147 32.44 15.21 -1.42
N MET A 148 32.70 14.07 -0.76
CA MET A 148 32.19 13.74 0.57
C MET A 148 33.32 13.63 1.60
N PRO A 149 33.11 14.03 2.86
CA PRO A 149 34.13 14.00 3.92
C PRO A 149 34.31 12.58 4.50
N LEU A 150 34.58 11.57 3.67
CA LEU A 150 34.57 10.16 4.09
C LEU A 150 35.74 9.80 5.03
N GLU A 151 36.81 10.59 5.06
CA GLU A 151 37.87 10.37 6.05
C GLU A 151 37.42 10.83 7.44
N GLU A 152 36.79 12.00 7.51
CA GLU A 152 36.31 12.62 8.75
C GLU A 152 35.00 11.98 9.24
N GLN A 153 34.15 11.54 8.31
CA GLN A 153 32.81 10.95 8.53
C GLN A 153 32.71 9.58 7.82
N PRO A 154 33.44 8.55 8.29
CA PRO A 154 33.46 7.22 7.67
C PRO A 154 32.11 6.48 7.69
N GLU A 155 31.19 6.86 8.57
CA GLU A 155 29.82 6.36 8.64
C GLU A 155 29.01 6.64 7.38
N LEU A 156 29.34 7.69 6.61
CA LEU A 156 28.67 7.99 5.34
C LEU A 156 28.82 6.85 4.33
N VAL A 157 29.92 6.07 4.38
CA VAL A 157 30.08 4.91 3.50
C VAL A 157 29.12 3.76 3.85
N ARG A 158 28.56 3.78 5.07
CA ARG A 158 27.65 2.77 5.60
C ARG A 158 26.19 3.20 5.59
N ALA A 159 25.92 4.49 5.37
CA ALA A 159 24.57 4.99 5.19
C ALA A 159 24.08 4.59 3.79
N PRO A 160 22.90 3.96 3.65
CA PRO A 160 22.37 3.52 2.35
C PRO A 160 22.47 4.57 1.25
N ASP A 161 21.95 5.78 1.49
CA ASP A 161 21.87 6.87 0.49
C ASP A 161 23.26 7.25 -0.07
N SER A 162 24.25 7.35 0.82
CA SER A 162 25.62 7.71 0.44
C SER A 162 26.39 6.52 -0.14
N ALA A 163 26.13 5.29 0.32
CA ALA A 163 26.79 4.08 -0.16
C ALA A 163 26.54 3.83 -1.66
N LEU A 164 25.31 4.10 -2.14
CA LEU A 164 24.99 4.00 -3.57
C LEU A 164 25.71 5.05 -4.40
N ALA A 165 25.66 6.33 -3.98
CA ALA A 165 26.35 7.41 -4.67
C ALA A 165 27.86 7.13 -4.80
N ILE A 166 28.49 6.63 -3.73
CA ILE A 166 29.91 6.25 -3.72
C ILE A 166 30.19 5.11 -4.71
N ALA A 167 29.36 4.07 -4.73
CA ALA A 167 29.51 2.93 -5.63
C ALA A 167 29.39 3.35 -7.11
N LEU A 168 28.40 4.19 -7.41
CA LEU A 168 28.16 4.72 -8.75
C LEU A 168 29.29 5.64 -9.22
N ALA A 169 29.80 6.49 -8.34
CA ALA A 169 30.95 7.34 -8.67
C ALA A 169 32.21 6.50 -8.93
N TYR A 170 32.48 5.47 -8.10
CA TYR A 170 33.58 4.54 -8.34
C TYR A 170 33.43 3.83 -9.69
N TRP A 171 32.22 3.37 -10.01
CA TRP A 171 31.91 2.72 -11.28
C TRP A 171 32.23 3.63 -12.48
N ARG A 172 31.77 4.88 -12.41
CA ARG A 172 31.99 5.87 -13.48
C ARG A 172 33.47 6.25 -13.62
N LEU A 173 34.15 6.55 -12.51
CA LEU A 173 35.53 7.03 -12.52
C LEU A 173 36.53 5.96 -12.97
N ASN A 174 36.19 4.68 -12.77
CA ASN A 174 36.98 3.56 -13.29
C ASN A 174 36.52 3.10 -14.68
N ASP A 175 35.61 3.83 -15.33
CA ASP A 175 35.10 3.52 -16.67
C ASP A 175 34.67 2.04 -16.78
N ILE A 176 33.99 1.51 -15.76
CA ILE A 176 33.68 0.07 -15.71
C ILE A 176 32.63 -0.31 -16.75
N SER A 177 31.73 0.62 -17.11
CA SER A 177 30.75 0.41 -18.17
C SER A 177 31.39 0.07 -19.53
N SER A 178 32.61 0.54 -19.83
CA SER A 178 33.25 0.28 -21.13
C SER A 178 33.66 -1.17 -21.34
N VAL A 179 33.85 -1.93 -20.25
CA VAL A 179 34.17 -3.36 -20.27
C VAL A 179 32.96 -4.26 -19.97
N ALA A 180 31.82 -3.68 -19.59
CA ALA A 180 30.55 -4.38 -19.35
C ALA A 180 29.76 -4.55 -20.67
N THR A 181 30.37 -5.23 -21.65
CA THR A 181 29.90 -5.23 -23.05
C THR A 181 28.69 -6.12 -23.32
N ASP A 182 28.58 -7.25 -22.62
CA ASP A 182 27.56 -8.27 -22.85
C ASP A 182 27.39 -9.18 -21.61
N THR A 183 26.67 -10.30 -21.77
CA THR A 183 26.34 -11.25 -20.69
C THR A 183 27.30 -12.44 -20.58
N SER A 184 28.44 -12.42 -21.29
CA SER A 184 29.43 -13.50 -21.31
C SER A 184 30.23 -13.60 -20.01
N ASP A 185 30.88 -14.74 -19.78
CA ASP A 185 31.77 -14.91 -18.63
C ASP A 185 33.03 -14.04 -18.76
N GLU A 186 33.48 -13.77 -19.98
CA GLU A 186 34.60 -12.88 -20.30
C GLU A 186 34.31 -11.44 -19.89
N ALA A 187 33.11 -10.92 -20.18
CA ALA A 187 32.69 -9.59 -19.75
C ALA A 187 32.59 -9.50 -18.21
N ILE A 188 32.06 -10.54 -17.54
CA ILE A 188 31.99 -10.60 -16.07
C ILE A 188 33.41 -10.57 -15.47
N GLU A 189 34.36 -11.30 -16.04
CA GLU A 189 35.75 -11.31 -15.59
C GLU A 189 36.42 -9.95 -15.82
N ALA A 190 36.20 -9.31 -16.97
CA ALA A 190 36.75 -7.99 -17.28
C ALA A 190 36.24 -6.91 -16.32
N VAL A 191 34.94 -6.88 -16.04
CA VAL A 191 34.32 -6.01 -15.02
C VAL A 191 34.91 -6.30 -13.65
N THR A 192 35.00 -7.58 -13.27
CA THR A 192 35.56 -7.99 -11.96
C THR A 192 37.01 -7.54 -11.82
N LYS A 193 37.84 -7.68 -12.87
CA LYS A 193 39.25 -7.25 -12.86
C LYS A 193 39.40 -5.75 -12.66
N ARG A 194 38.44 -4.95 -13.15
CA ARG A 194 38.44 -3.49 -12.98
C ARG A 194 38.09 -3.08 -11.55
N ILE A 195 37.23 -3.84 -10.88
CA ILE A 195 36.86 -3.64 -9.47
C ILE A 195 37.94 -4.18 -8.54
N ASN A 196 38.36 -5.42 -8.78
CA ASN A 196 39.33 -6.16 -8.00
C ASN A 196 40.34 -6.87 -8.93
N PRO A 197 41.53 -6.29 -9.16
CA PRO A 197 42.54 -6.85 -10.06
C PRO A 197 43.01 -8.27 -9.70
N ALA A 198 42.84 -8.70 -8.43
CA ALA A 198 43.16 -10.05 -7.98
C ALA A 198 42.08 -11.10 -8.30
N LEU A 199 40.94 -10.70 -8.88
CA LEU A 199 39.80 -11.55 -9.22
C LEU A 199 39.23 -12.36 -8.03
N GLN A 200 39.46 -11.89 -6.79
CA GLN A 200 38.94 -12.56 -5.61
C GLN A 200 37.39 -12.50 -5.60
N GLY A 201 36.77 -13.66 -5.36
CA GLY A 201 35.32 -13.80 -5.35
C GLY A 201 34.66 -13.88 -6.73
N LEU A 202 35.42 -14.11 -7.82
CA LEU A 202 34.88 -14.18 -9.18
C LEU A 202 33.72 -15.17 -9.34
N ALA A 203 33.77 -16.33 -8.66
CA ALA A 203 32.69 -17.33 -8.72
C ALA A 203 31.36 -16.79 -8.15
N ASP A 204 31.42 -16.06 -7.04
CA ASP A 204 30.24 -15.45 -6.40
C ASP A 204 29.69 -14.31 -7.26
N ARG A 205 30.59 -13.46 -7.81
CA ARG A 205 30.23 -12.40 -8.77
C ARG A 205 29.52 -12.98 -9.98
N ARG A 206 30.03 -14.06 -10.57
CA ARG A 206 29.40 -14.76 -11.69
C ARG A 206 27.99 -15.23 -11.34
N THR A 207 27.80 -15.75 -10.13
CA THR A 207 26.48 -16.21 -9.66
C THR A 207 25.47 -15.07 -9.59
N TYR A 208 25.83 -13.95 -8.96
CA TYR A 208 24.94 -12.80 -8.83
C TYR A 208 24.68 -12.11 -10.17
N VAL A 209 25.71 -11.90 -10.98
CA VAL A 209 25.57 -11.22 -12.29
C VAL A 209 24.72 -12.05 -13.25
N LYS A 210 24.94 -13.37 -13.37
CA LYS A 210 24.08 -14.23 -14.21
C LYS A 210 22.63 -14.27 -13.73
N ARG A 211 22.43 -14.23 -12.41
CA ARG A 211 21.08 -14.13 -11.84
C ARG A 211 20.42 -12.79 -12.18
N ALA A 212 21.16 -11.69 -12.09
CA ALA A 212 20.70 -10.36 -12.49
C ALA A 212 20.31 -10.32 -13.97
N PHE A 213 21.13 -10.86 -14.88
CA PHE A 213 20.78 -10.93 -16.32
C PHE A 213 19.47 -11.67 -16.57
N ARG A 214 19.26 -12.80 -15.89
CA ARG A 214 18.04 -13.60 -16.07
C ARG A 214 16.78 -12.86 -15.57
N ILE A 215 16.88 -12.17 -14.45
CA ILE A 215 15.72 -11.52 -13.79
C ILE A 215 15.40 -10.16 -14.44
N LEU A 216 16.44 -9.44 -14.86
CA LEU A 216 16.34 -8.16 -15.53
C LEU A 216 16.21 -8.30 -17.06
N ALA A 217 16.09 -9.52 -17.58
CA ALA A 217 15.73 -9.74 -18.97
C ALA A 217 14.37 -9.09 -19.28
N PRO A 218 14.17 -8.55 -20.50
CA PRO A 218 12.86 -8.07 -20.89
C PRO A 218 11.82 -9.20 -20.72
N PRO A 219 10.58 -8.89 -20.29
CA PRO A 219 9.54 -9.89 -20.23
C PRO A 219 9.41 -10.54 -21.61
N ARG A 220 9.32 -11.87 -21.63
CA ARG A 220 9.11 -12.59 -22.90
C ARG A 220 7.85 -12.01 -23.55
N PRO A 221 7.88 -11.66 -24.85
CA PRO A 221 6.69 -11.18 -25.52
C PRO A 221 5.56 -12.19 -25.30
N LEU A 222 4.39 -11.66 -24.95
CA LEU A 222 3.20 -12.48 -24.77
C LEU A 222 2.95 -13.27 -26.06
N SER A 223 2.45 -14.49 -25.94
CA SER A 223 2.04 -15.21 -27.14
C SER A 223 0.89 -14.46 -27.81
N ALA A 224 0.78 -14.51 -29.14
CA ALA A 224 -0.34 -13.93 -29.88
C ALA A 224 -1.73 -14.39 -29.34
N ARG A 225 -1.79 -15.60 -28.75
CA ARG A 225 -2.98 -16.12 -28.08
C ARG A 225 -3.31 -15.37 -26.78
N THR A 226 -2.29 -15.03 -26.00
CA THR A 226 -2.44 -14.31 -24.72
C THR A 226 -2.80 -12.85 -24.96
N GLU A 227 -2.20 -12.21 -25.96
CA GLU A 227 -2.56 -10.85 -26.36
C GLU A 227 -4.03 -10.76 -26.79
N LYS A 228 -4.48 -11.71 -27.62
CA LYS A 228 -5.88 -11.78 -28.06
C LYS A 228 -6.85 -12.00 -26.90
N ALA A 229 -6.47 -12.82 -25.91
CA ALA A 229 -7.29 -13.07 -24.73
C ALA A 229 -7.38 -11.82 -23.82
N ALA A 230 -6.28 -11.10 -23.61
CA ALA A 230 -6.26 -9.86 -22.84
C ALA A 230 -7.08 -8.76 -23.50
N ALA A 231 -6.94 -8.58 -24.82
CA ALA A 231 -7.76 -7.64 -25.59
C ALA A 231 -9.26 -8.01 -25.54
N GLY A 232 -9.58 -9.31 -25.61
CA GLY A 232 -10.94 -9.80 -25.46
C GLY A 232 -11.54 -9.50 -24.08
N LEU A 233 -10.76 -9.66 -23.01
CA LEU A 233 -11.20 -9.35 -21.65
C LEU A 233 -11.41 -7.84 -21.45
N ALA A 234 -10.49 -7.01 -21.94
CA ALA A 234 -10.63 -5.56 -21.88
C ALA A 234 -11.89 -5.08 -22.61
N ALA A 235 -12.15 -5.60 -23.82
CA ALA A 235 -13.36 -5.29 -24.56
C ALA A 235 -14.64 -5.75 -23.85
N LEU A 236 -14.61 -6.90 -23.16
CA LEU A 236 -15.74 -7.38 -22.36
C LEU A 236 -16.01 -6.50 -21.14
N LEU A 237 -14.95 -6.03 -20.46
CA LEU A 237 -15.08 -5.12 -19.32
C LEU A 237 -15.61 -3.75 -19.78
N GLU A 238 -15.06 -3.20 -20.85
CA GLU A 238 -15.54 -1.93 -21.43
C GLU A 238 -17.00 -2.05 -21.91
N TYR A 239 -17.38 -3.20 -22.48
CA TYR A 239 -18.78 -3.48 -22.83
C TYR A 239 -19.68 -3.51 -21.58
N ALA A 240 -19.27 -4.20 -20.52
CA ALA A 240 -20.04 -4.27 -19.27
C ALA A 240 -20.20 -2.89 -18.59
N GLU A 241 -19.15 -2.07 -18.59
CA GLU A 241 -19.19 -0.69 -18.08
C GLU A 241 -20.13 0.20 -18.90
N ARG A 242 -20.13 0.07 -20.23
CA ARG A 242 -21.06 0.78 -21.11
C ARG A 242 -22.50 0.35 -20.87
N GLU A 243 -22.78 -0.95 -20.80
CA GLU A 243 -24.13 -1.47 -20.55
C GLU A 243 -24.68 -0.95 -19.20
N ALA A 244 -23.86 -0.99 -18.14
CA ALA A 244 -24.22 -0.46 -16.82
C ALA A 244 -24.52 1.06 -16.85
N ALA A 245 -23.80 1.83 -17.68
CA ALA A 245 -24.06 3.26 -17.86
C ALA A 245 -25.37 3.54 -18.63
N THR A 246 -25.75 2.69 -19.59
CA THR A 246 -27.03 2.80 -20.32
C THR A 246 -28.24 2.43 -19.46
N GLU A 247 -28.13 1.43 -18.58
CA GLU A 247 -29.22 0.99 -17.71
C GLU A 247 -29.53 2.01 -16.59
N ALA A 248 -28.56 2.86 -16.23
CA ALA A 248 -28.68 3.87 -15.18
C ALA A 248 -29.23 5.24 -15.64
N ALA A 249 -29.47 5.47 -16.93
CA ALA A 249 -29.85 6.79 -17.44
C ALA A 249 -31.33 7.14 -17.17
N VAL A 250 -31.59 7.97 -16.16
CA VAL A 250 -32.91 8.55 -15.91
C VAL A 250 -33.22 9.62 -16.97
N PRO A 251 -34.34 9.55 -17.71
CA PRO A 251 -34.67 10.55 -18.73
C PRO A 251 -35.05 11.89 -18.09
N ALA A 252 -34.63 12.99 -18.72
CA ALA A 252 -35.02 14.33 -18.28
C ALA A 252 -36.54 14.52 -18.37
N SER A 253 -37.20 14.79 -17.25
CA SER A 253 -38.66 14.90 -17.21
C SER A 253 -39.17 15.80 -16.08
N LEU A 254 -40.39 16.29 -16.21
CA LEU A 254 -41.09 17.04 -15.16
C LEU A 254 -41.20 16.21 -13.87
N SER A 255 -41.19 16.87 -12.72
CA SER A 255 -41.45 16.25 -11.42
C SER A 255 -42.84 15.60 -11.37
N GLY A 256 -43.03 14.60 -10.50
CA GLY A 256 -44.28 13.86 -10.35
C GLY A 256 -44.09 12.46 -9.77
N ALA A 257 -45.19 11.74 -9.54
CA ALA A 257 -45.18 10.42 -8.87
C ALA A 257 -44.22 9.39 -9.49
N HIS A 258 -43.98 9.43 -10.80
CA HIS A 258 -43.07 8.49 -11.48
C HIS A 258 -41.63 8.61 -10.98
N TRP A 259 -41.22 9.77 -10.46
CA TRP A 259 -39.88 9.97 -9.91
C TRP A 259 -39.61 9.16 -8.65
N VAL A 260 -40.65 8.70 -7.95
CA VAL A 260 -40.52 7.92 -6.70
C VAL A 260 -39.81 6.58 -6.91
N ALA A 261 -39.90 6.03 -8.13
CA ALA A 261 -39.27 4.78 -8.52
C ALA A 261 -37.76 4.91 -8.76
N PHE A 262 -37.25 6.13 -9.02
CA PHE A 262 -35.82 6.35 -9.20
C PHE A 262 -35.09 6.43 -7.86
N PHE A 263 -33.82 6.02 -7.87
CA PHE A 263 -32.93 6.02 -6.70
C PHE A 263 -33.59 5.35 -5.47
N PRO A 264 -33.90 4.05 -5.53
CA PRO A 264 -34.59 3.37 -4.43
C PRO A 264 -33.72 3.36 -3.17
N THR A 265 -34.37 3.51 -2.00
CA THR A 265 -33.71 3.26 -0.71
C THR A 265 -33.42 1.76 -0.59
N SER A 266 -32.19 1.40 -0.23
CA SER A 266 -31.84 0.00 0.06
C SER A 266 -32.53 -0.52 1.31
N ARG A 267 -32.67 -1.84 1.39
CA ARG A 267 -33.10 -2.61 2.57
C ARG A 267 -32.07 -3.64 3.00
N SER A 268 -30.88 -3.65 2.40
CA SER A 268 -29.81 -4.58 2.72
C SER A 268 -28.92 -4.05 3.82
N ILE A 269 -28.57 -4.90 4.80
CA ILE A 269 -27.56 -4.59 5.82
C ILE A 269 -26.18 -4.42 5.18
N ASP A 270 -25.91 -5.11 4.07
CA ASP A 270 -24.59 -5.07 3.41
C ASP A 270 -24.24 -3.67 2.87
N ASP A 271 -25.27 -2.86 2.58
CA ASP A 271 -25.14 -1.48 2.10
C ASP A 271 -24.88 -0.47 3.22
N LEU A 272 -24.80 -0.91 4.49
CA LEU A 272 -24.38 -0.07 5.61
C LEU A 272 -22.84 0.13 5.62
N ALA A 273 -22.40 1.28 6.12
CA ALA A 273 -20.98 1.58 6.30
C ALA A 273 -20.42 0.91 7.57
N GLU A 274 -19.13 0.58 7.57
CA GLU A 274 -18.44 0.15 8.79
C GLU A 274 -18.14 1.34 9.72
N PRO A 275 -18.10 1.14 11.05
CA PRO A 275 -18.32 -0.12 11.78
C PRO A 275 -19.80 -0.46 12.01
N PHE A 276 -20.72 0.43 11.65
CA PHE A 276 -22.15 0.30 11.94
C PHE A 276 -22.78 -0.96 11.31
N ARG A 277 -22.36 -1.34 10.10
CA ARG A 277 -22.78 -2.59 9.45
C ARG A 277 -22.52 -3.81 10.32
N SER A 278 -21.31 -3.96 10.85
CA SER A 278 -20.93 -5.07 11.71
C SER A 278 -21.80 -5.12 12.99
N ASN A 279 -22.02 -3.95 13.58
CA ASN A 279 -22.84 -3.77 14.78
C ASN A 279 -24.30 -4.17 14.54
N VAL A 280 -24.93 -3.65 13.48
CA VAL A 280 -26.30 -3.99 13.07
C VAL A 280 -26.42 -5.47 12.74
N THR A 281 -25.43 -6.05 12.05
CA THR A 281 -25.41 -7.48 11.72
C THR A 281 -25.45 -8.33 13.00
N ALA A 282 -24.64 -8.00 14.00
CA ALA A 282 -24.59 -8.71 15.27
C ALA A 282 -25.90 -8.55 16.06
N PHE A 283 -26.43 -7.32 16.14
CA PHE A 283 -27.70 -7.03 16.84
C PHE A 283 -28.89 -7.76 16.20
N VAL A 284 -29.07 -7.63 14.88
CA VAL A 284 -30.17 -8.30 14.15
C VAL A 284 -30.06 -9.82 14.26
N LYS A 285 -28.84 -10.36 14.22
CA LYS A 285 -28.61 -11.79 14.45
C LYS A 285 -29.00 -12.22 15.87
N ALA A 286 -28.66 -11.44 16.90
CA ALA A 286 -29.04 -11.73 18.27
C ALA A 286 -30.57 -11.74 18.45
N LEU A 287 -31.28 -10.78 17.85
CA LEU A 287 -32.75 -10.71 17.87
C LEU A 287 -33.40 -11.90 17.17
N ARG A 288 -32.95 -12.23 15.96
CA ARG A 288 -33.49 -13.37 15.18
C ARG A 288 -33.24 -14.69 15.91
N ASN A 289 -32.06 -14.88 16.51
CA ASN A 289 -31.75 -16.07 17.30
C ASN A 289 -32.62 -16.19 18.56
N ALA A 290 -33.06 -15.06 19.14
CA ALA A 290 -33.98 -15.04 20.27
C ALA A 290 -35.45 -15.29 19.87
N GLY A 291 -35.76 -15.34 18.57
CA GLY A 291 -37.11 -15.55 18.04
C GLY A 291 -37.90 -14.28 17.72
N ALA A 292 -37.26 -13.12 17.64
CA ALA A 292 -37.92 -11.88 17.19
C ALA A 292 -38.02 -11.82 15.66
N ASP A 293 -39.14 -11.27 15.16
CA ASP A 293 -39.29 -10.87 13.75
C ASP A 293 -38.67 -9.49 13.55
N VAL A 294 -37.79 -9.38 12.55
CA VAL A 294 -37.07 -8.13 12.21
C VAL A 294 -37.23 -7.87 10.72
N ARG A 295 -38.01 -6.83 10.37
CA ARG A 295 -38.23 -6.37 9.00
C ARG A 295 -37.54 -5.04 8.76
N ILE A 296 -36.66 -5.00 7.77
CA ILE A 296 -35.87 -3.83 7.40
C ILE A 296 -36.60 -3.07 6.29
N SER A 297 -36.88 -1.80 6.52
CA SER A 297 -37.57 -0.92 5.56
C SER A 297 -36.64 0.06 4.87
N ALA A 298 -35.51 0.43 5.50
CA ALA A 298 -34.48 1.27 4.91
C ALA A 298 -33.10 1.03 5.54
N THR A 299 -32.04 1.09 4.75
CA THR A 299 -30.65 1.14 5.20
C THR A 299 -29.94 2.32 4.56
N PHE A 300 -29.59 2.22 3.28
CA PHE A 300 -28.95 3.28 2.52
C PHE A 300 -29.95 4.08 1.68
N ARG A 301 -29.90 5.41 1.78
CA ARG A 301 -30.65 6.33 0.93
C ARG A 301 -29.68 7.08 0.02
N PRO A 302 -29.73 6.91 -1.31
CA PRO A 302 -28.92 7.71 -2.22
C PRO A 302 -29.18 9.21 -2.04
N GLU A 303 -28.17 10.05 -2.24
CA GLU A 303 -28.30 11.50 -2.12
C GLU A 303 -29.31 12.08 -3.12
N GLU A 304 -29.41 11.47 -4.29
CA GLU A 304 -30.40 11.79 -5.32
C GLU A 304 -31.80 11.64 -4.77
N ARG A 305 -32.08 10.52 -4.08
CA ARG A 305 -33.37 10.29 -3.44
C ARG A 305 -33.62 11.32 -2.34
N ALA A 306 -32.62 11.60 -1.50
CA ALA A 306 -32.74 12.60 -0.44
C ALA A 306 -33.04 13.99 -1.00
N HIS A 307 -32.39 14.38 -2.10
CA HIS A 307 -32.66 15.62 -2.82
C HIS A 307 -34.12 15.67 -3.32
N LEU A 308 -34.59 14.61 -4.01
CA LEU A 308 -35.97 14.53 -4.49
C LEU A 308 -36.99 14.66 -3.35
N MET A 309 -36.79 13.93 -2.27
CA MET A 309 -37.67 13.96 -1.10
C MET A 309 -37.69 15.35 -0.45
N HIS A 310 -36.52 15.96 -0.25
CA HIS A 310 -36.38 17.27 0.38
C HIS A 310 -37.10 18.36 -0.40
N PHE A 311 -36.80 18.49 -1.70
CA PHE A 311 -37.34 19.57 -2.52
C PHE A 311 -38.82 19.36 -2.86
N ALA A 312 -39.28 18.12 -3.06
CA ALA A 312 -40.71 17.84 -3.20
C ALA A 312 -41.50 18.34 -1.97
N TRP A 313 -41.02 18.05 -0.76
CA TRP A 313 -41.67 18.51 0.46
C TRP A 313 -41.64 20.05 0.58
N ARG A 314 -40.51 20.70 0.28
CA ARG A 314 -40.41 22.18 0.37
C ARG A 314 -41.32 22.91 -0.63
N ILE A 315 -41.45 22.40 -1.86
CA ILE A 315 -42.39 22.97 -2.85
C ILE A 315 -43.84 22.76 -2.37
N ALA A 316 -44.15 21.57 -1.86
CA ALA A 316 -45.50 21.17 -1.46
C ALA A 316 -46.01 21.90 -0.21
N GLU A 317 -45.14 22.05 0.81
CA GLU A 317 -45.50 22.45 2.17
C GLU A 317 -44.88 23.78 2.64
N GLU A 318 -43.78 24.26 2.03
CA GLU A 318 -43.08 25.50 2.43
C GLU A 318 -43.14 26.63 1.40
N ASP A 319 -43.96 26.48 0.36
CA ASP A 319 -44.09 27.49 -0.69
C ASP A 319 -42.80 27.82 -1.46
N LEU A 320 -41.79 26.93 -1.46
CA LEU A 320 -40.54 27.14 -2.19
C LEU A 320 -40.79 27.31 -3.68
N ASP A 321 -40.20 28.33 -4.29
CA ASP A 321 -40.23 28.54 -5.73
C ASP A 321 -39.39 27.47 -6.45
N PRO A 322 -40.00 26.65 -7.34
CA PRO A 322 -39.27 25.65 -8.11
C PRO A 322 -38.07 26.19 -8.89
N ALA A 323 -38.09 27.46 -9.32
CA ALA A 323 -37.00 28.09 -10.08
C ALA A 323 -35.75 28.37 -9.21
N GLU A 324 -35.88 28.39 -7.88
CA GLU A 324 -34.76 28.60 -6.96
C GLU A 324 -33.97 27.31 -6.67
N ILE A 325 -34.44 26.16 -7.16
CA ILE A 325 -33.82 24.87 -6.90
C ILE A 325 -32.68 24.64 -7.88
N ALA A 326 -31.45 24.60 -7.35
CA ALA A 326 -30.28 24.26 -8.15
C ALA A 326 -30.36 22.83 -8.71
N ALA A 327 -29.95 22.66 -9.97
CA ALA A 327 -29.86 21.36 -10.61
C ALA A 327 -28.90 20.44 -9.85
N LYS A 328 -29.29 19.17 -9.63
CA LYS A 328 -28.41 18.15 -9.06
C LYS A 328 -27.83 17.26 -10.17
N PRO A 329 -26.50 17.14 -10.29
CA PRO A 329 -25.88 16.20 -11.22
C PRO A 329 -26.43 14.78 -11.04
N GLY A 330 -26.75 14.10 -12.15
CA GLY A 330 -27.34 12.76 -12.13
C GLY A 330 -28.86 12.72 -11.87
N VAL A 331 -29.51 13.85 -11.57
CA VAL A 331 -30.96 13.93 -11.33
C VAL A 331 -31.59 14.93 -12.31
N PRO A 332 -31.90 14.52 -13.55
CA PRO A 332 -32.42 15.42 -14.58
C PRO A 332 -33.93 15.72 -14.39
N ILE A 333 -34.34 16.02 -13.16
CA ILE A 333 -35.70 16.41 -12.82
C ILE A 333 -35.93 17.89 -13.15
N ASN A 334 -37.10 18.19 -13.73
CA ASN A 334 -37.56 19.57 -13.90
C ASN A 334 -38.69 19.87 -12.90
N TRP A 335 -38.44 20.77 -11.95
CA TRP A 335 -39.41 21.20 -10.95
C TRP A 335 -40.36 22.29 -11.47
N GLU A 336 -40.00 22.99 -12.54
CA GLU A 336 -40.77 24.09 -13.14
C GLU A 336 -41.80 23.55 -14.14
N HIS A 337 -43.07 23.52 -13.71
CA HIS A 337 -44.21 23.21 -14.56
C HIS A 337 -44.77 24.52 -15.16
N PRO A 338 -45.66 24.45 -16.17
CA PRO A 338 -46.24 25.64 -16.79
C PRO A 338 -46.94 26.62 -15.84
N THR A 339 -47.32 26.17 -14.64
CA THR A 339 -47.82 27.03 -13.56
C THR A 339 -47.30 26.55 -12.21
N LEU A 340 -47.12 27.47 -11.25
CA LEU A 340 -46.72 27.14 -9.88
C LEU A 340 -47.68 26.14 -9.21
N ALA A 341 -48.98 26.23 -9.50
CA ALA A 341 -49.98 25.29 -9.00
C ALA A 341 -49.71 23.84 -9.47
N LYS A 342 -49.26 23.65 -10.73
CA LYS A 342 -48.90 22.33 -11.25
C LYS A 342 -47.60 21.79 -10.64
N SER A 343 -46.60 22.65 -10.44
CA SER A 343 -45.37 22.26 -9.74
C SER A 343 -45.66 21.75 -8.33
N ARG A 344 -46.53 22.45 -7.60
CA ARG A 344 -46.96 22.07 -6.24
C ARG A 344 -47.76 20.78 -6.21
N ALA A 345 -48.66 20.58 -7.18
CA ALA A 345 -49.40 19.32 -7.30
C ALA A 345 -48.45 18.13 -7.55
N ALA A 346 -47.53 18.26 -8.51
CA ALA A 346 -46.55 17.22 -8.81
C ALA A 346 -45.60 16.92 -7.63
N ALA A 347 -45.17 17.96 -6.90
CA ALA A 347 -44.38 17.80 -5.70
C ALA A 347 -45.16 17.09 -4.58
N ARG A 348 -46.46 17.38 -4.41
CA ARG A 348 -47.34 16.64 -3.47
C ARG A 348 -47.51 15.18 -3.86
N ASP A 349 -47.62 14.86 -5.15
CA ASP A 349 -47.66 13.47 -5.61
C ASP A 349 -46.39 12.70 -5.21
N MET A 350 -45.23 13.34 -5.30
CA MET A 350 -43.97 12.77 -4.82
C MET A 350 -43.94 12.63 -3.30
N VAL A 351 -44.37 13.64 -2.54
CA VAL A 351 -44.48 13.59 -1.06
C VAL A 351 -45.35 12.40 -0.62
N ASN A 352 -46.50 12.22 -1.27
CA ASN A 352 -47.40 11.10 -1.03
C ASN A 352 -46.76 9.76 -1.40
N GLY A 353 -46.14 9.65 -2.57
CA GLY A 353 -45.49 8.43 -3.03
C GLY A 353 -44.30 8.02 -2.15
N TYR A 354 -43.58 8.98 -1.58
CA TYR A 354 -42.52 8.74 -0.59
C TYR A 354 -43.04 8.52 0.83
N SER A 355 -44.33 8.75 1.10
CA SER A 355 -44.92 8.70 2.45
C SER A 355 -44.21 9.61 3.46
N ILE A 356 -43.88 10.84 3.04
CA ILE A 356 -43.14 11.81 3.86
C ILE A 356 -44.09 12.45 4.88
N ALA A 357 -43.85 12.21 6.17
CA ALA A 357 -44.62 12.83 7.26
C ALA A 357 -43.97 14.13 7.78
N PHE A 358 -42.64 14.20 7.76
CA PHE A 358 -41.85 15.34 8.26
C PHE A 358 -40.81 15.76 7.22
N LYS A 359 -40.36 17.02 7.27
CA LYS A 359 -39.34 17.57 6.37
C LYS A 359 -38.12 16.64 6.28
N PRO A 360 -37.83 16.06 5.10
CA PRO A 360 -36.64 15.24 4.92
C PRO A 360 -35.38 16.10 5.00
N SER A 361 -34.38 15.64 5.75
CA SER A 361 -33.04 16.23 5.72
C SER A 361 -32.30 15.84 4.45
N LEU A 362 -31.54 16.77 3.87
CA LEU A 362 -30.57 16.48 2.80
C LEU A 362 -29.40 15.64 3.34
N THR A 363 -29.04 15.85 4.60
CA THR A 363 -27.98 15.13 5.32
C THR A 363 -28.64 14.26 6.38
N SER A 364 -28.86 12.99 6.05
CA SER A 364 -29.44 12.00 6.96
C SER A 364 -28.42 10.89 7.22
N ARG A 365 -28.49 10.22 8.36
CA ARG A 365 -27.62 9.07 8.60
C ARG A 365 -27.87 7.92 7.62
N HIS A 366 -29.05 7.86 6.99
CA HIS A 366 -29.30 6.95 5.87
C HIS A 366 -28.47 7.28 4.62
N THR A 367 -28.18 8.55 4.33
CA THR A 367 -27.31 8.91 3.19
C THR A 367 -25.85 8.62 3.50
N ALA A 368 -25.47 8.59 4.78
CA ALA A 368 -24.16 8.15 5.23
C ALA A 368 -24.06 6.63 5.40
N ALA A 369 -25.13 5.87 5.15
CA ALA A 369 -25.19 4.42 5.41
C ALA A 369 -24.94 4.04 6.89
N LEU A 370 -25.29 4.94 7.82
CA LEU A 370 -25.11 4.83 9.27
C LEU A 370 -26.44 4.79 10.03
N ALA A 371 -27.55 4.48 9.34
CA ALA A 371 -28.86 4.29 9.94
C ALA A 371 -29.63 3.15 9.27
N ILE A 372 -30.57 2.58 10.03
CA ILE A 372 -31.44 1.50 9.62
C ILE A 372 -32.84 1.71 10.20
N ASP A 373 -33.84 1.70 9.33
CA ASP A 373 -35.23 1.66 9.74
C ASP A 373 -35.67 0.20 9.76
N MET A 374 -36.11 -0.27 10.92
CA MET A 374 -36.60 -1.63 11.08
C MET A 374 -37.77 -1.72 12.04
N THR A 375 -38.72 -2.59 11.69
CA THR A 375 -39.79 -3.02 12.58
C THR A 375 -39.38 -4.30 13.27
N ILE A 376 -39.39 -4.28 14.61
CA ILE A 376 -39.06 -5.44 15.46
C ILE A 376 -40.32 -5.82 16.23
N SER A 377 -40.66 -7.11 16.28
CA SER A 377 -41.78 -7.64 17.06
C SER A 377 -41.51 -9.06 17.58
N TRP A 378 -42.15 -9.45 18.68
CA TRP A 378 -42.05 -10.80 19.26
C TRP A 378 -43.27 -11.15 20.10
N SER A 379 -43.36 -12.41 20.53
CA SER A 379 -44.37 -12.91 21.47
C SER A 379 -43.71 -13.46 22.74
N GLY A 380 -44.45 -13.51 23.86
CA GLY A 380 -43.95 -14.03 25.13
C GLY A 380 -42.77 -13.24 25.71
N THR A 381 -41.85 -13.95 26.35
CA THR A 381 -40.59 -13.41 26.88
C THR A 381 -39.48 -13.62 25.85
N LEU A 382 -38.78 -12.57 25.45
CA LEU A 382 -37.67 -12.64 24.49
C LEU A 382 -36.33 -12.70 25.24
N SER A 383 -35.56 -13.77 25.06
CA SER A 383 -34.25 -13.92 25.70
C SER A 383 -33.13 -13.58 24.72
N VAL A 384 -32.63 -12.35 24.76
CA VAL A 384 -31.65 -11.84 23.79
C VAL A 384 -30.24 -11.89 24.37
N ARG A 385 -29.29 -12.40 23.59
CA ARG A 385 -27.87 -12.35 23.94
C ARG A 385 -27.35 -10.92 23.77
N GLN A 386 -26.58 -10.43 24.73
CA GLN A 386 -25.92 -9.13 24.72
C GLN A 386 -24.49 -9.26 24.17
N GLN A 387 -23.87 -8.14 23.81
CA GLN A 387 -22.51 -8.12 23.25
C GLN A 387 -21.45 -8.65 24.23
N ASP A 388 -21.65 -8.46 25.54
CA ASP A 388 -20.79 -8.99 26.61
C ASP A 388 -20.92 -10.52 26.82
N GLY A 389 -21.81 -11.18 26.07
CA GLY A 389 -22.04 -12.62 26.15
C GLY A 389 -23.12 -13.07 27.12
N THR A 390 -23.68 -12.16 27.93
CA THR A 390 -24.81 -12.45 28.82
C THR A 390 -26.14 -12.51 28.06
N THR A 391 -27.20 -12.99 28.71
CA THR A 391 -28.56 -13.03 28.13
C THR A 391 -29.50 -12.19 28.97
N LEU A 392 -30.26 -11.29 28.33
CA LEU A 392 -31.31 -10.49 28.95
C LEU A 392 -32.68 -11.03 28.56
N ALA A 393 -33.50 -11.37 29.57
CA ALA A 393 -34.91 -11.66 29.36
C ALA A 393 -35.72 -10.35 29.27
N ILE A 394 -36.45 -10.18 28.18
CA ILE A 394 -37.37 -9.07 27.94
C ILE A 394 -38.80 -9.60 28.08
N ASP A 395 -39.33 -9.45 29.28
CA ASP A 395 -40.68 -9.82 29.72
C ASP A 395 -41.65 -8.64 29.80
N THR A 396 -41.19 -7.43 29.44
CA THR A 396 -41.94 -6.18 29.49
C THR A 396 -42.67 -5.85 28.18
N THR A 397 -43.63 -4.93 28.26
CA THR A 397 -44.33 -4.34 27.11
C THR A 397 -43.79 -2.93 26.81
N PRO A 398 -43.99 -2.39 25.58
CA PRO A 398 -44.58 -3.05 24.41
C PRO A 398 -43.66 -4.15 23.86
N ARG A 399 -44.22 -5.12 23.11
CA ARG A 399 -43.43 -6.19 22.46
C ARG A 399 -43.00 -5.80 21.04
N ASN A 400 -42.38 -4.64 20.94
CA ASN A 400 -41.90 -4.08 19.68
C ASN A 400 -40.61 -3.26 19.87
N GLY A 401 -40.11 -2.66 18.78
CA GLY A 401 -38.90 -1.83 18.74
C GLY A 401 -38.84 -0.66 19.74
N SER A 402 -39.97 -0.27 20.37
CA SER A 402 -40.02 0.80 21.37
C SER A 402 -39.85 0.32 22.82
N ASN A 403 -39.61 -0.97 23.06
CA ASN A 403 -39.40 -1.51 24.40
C ASN A 403 -38.08 -1.01 25.01
N SER A 404 -38.14 -0.45 26.22
CA SER A 404 -36.95 0.10 26.90
C SER A 404 -35.83 -0.91 27.13
N ARG A 405 -36.15 -2.18 27.43
CA ARG A 405 -35.13 -3.23 27.60
C ARG A 405 -34.50 -3.63 26.27
N LEU A 406 -35.29 -3.69 25.19
CA LEU A 406 -34.75 -3.92 23.84
C LEU A 406 -33.84 -2.76 23.39
N ILE A 407 -34.23 -1.53 23.68
CA ILE A 407 -33.42 -0.34 23.38
C ILE A 407 -32.08 -0.41 24.11
N ALA A 408 -32.06 -0.83 25.38
CA ALA A 408 -30.82 -1.04 26.12
C ALA A 408 -29.93 -2.13 25.49
N VAL A 409 -30.52 -3.22 24.99
CA VAL A 409 -29.77 -4.24 24.25
C VAL A 409 -29.16 -3.66 22.98
N GLY A 410 -29.93 -2.92 22.17
CA GLY A 410 -29.41 -2.29 20.95
C GLY A 410 -28.27 -1.31 21.23
N HIS A 411 -28.40 -0.48 22.27
CA HIS A 411 -27.32 0.39 22.71
C HIS A 411 -26.05 -0.40 23.08
N GLY A 412 -26.20 -1.57 23.69
CA GLY A 412 -25.09 -2.48 23.96
C GLY A 412 -24.45 -3.10 22.73
N TYR A 413 -24.99 -2.89 21.51
CA TYR A 413 -24.39 -3.24 20.23
C TYR A 413 -23.94 -2.00 19.43
N ASP A 414 -23.96 -0.80 20.03
CA ASP A 414 -23.79 0.49 19.33
C ASP A 414 -24.83 0.70 18.20
N VAL A 415 -26.05 0.21 18.40
CA VAL A 415 -27.22 0.44 17.54
C VAL A 415 -28.25 1.21 18.35
N ILE A 416 -28.25 2.53 18.21
CA ILE A 416 -28.91 3.46 19.11
C ILE A 416 -30.29 3.85 18.55
N LYS A 417 -31.31 3.77 19.39
CA LYS A 417 -32.70 4.07 19.04
C LYS A 417 -32.98 5.57 19.04
N LEU A 418 -33.58 6.09 17.97
CA LEU A 418 -34.26 7.39 18.01
C LEU A 418 -35.70 7.19 18.53
N LEU A 419 -36.02 7.80 19.68
CA LEU A 419 -37.31 7.58 20.35
C LEU A 419 -38.50 8.26 19.65
N SER A 420 -38.27 9.39 18.98
CA SER A 420 -39.30 10.13 18.25
C SER A 420 -39.69 9.48 16.92
N ASP A 421 -38.86 8.56 16.40
CA ASP A 421 -39.09 7.84 15.15
C ASP A 421 -39.03 6.31 15.40
N PRO A 422 -40.19 5.68 15.69
CA PRO A 422 -40.26 4.28 16.12
C PRO A 422 -39.56 3.23 15.25
N PRO A 423 -39.43 3.34 13.91
CA PRO A 423 -38.60 2.43 13.12
C PRO A 423 -37.09 2.74 13.16
N HIS A 424 -36.66 3.96 13.50
CA HIS A 424 -35.30 4.44 13.26
C HIS A 424 -34.25 4.03 14.29
N TRP A 425 -33.13 3.49 13.83
CA TRP A 425 -31.93 3.22 14.63
C TRP A 425 -30.69 3.70 13.86
N SER A 426 -29.70 4.23 14.56
CA SER A 426 -28.45 4.70 13.97
C SER A 426 -27.26 4.50 14.90
N ASP A 427 -26.06 4.81 14.45
CA ASP A 427 -24.85 4.75 15.27
C ASP A 427 -24.80 5.83 16.37
N ASN A 428 -25.62 6.87 16.27
CA ASN A 428 -25.64 7.96 17.26
C ASN A 428 -27.04 8.31 17.81
N GLY A 429 -28.09 7.64 17.36
CA GLY A 429 -29.48 7.87 17.79
C GLY A 429 -30.17 9.07 17.15
N HIS A 430 -29.63 9.62 16.06
CA HIS A 430 -30.20 10.70 15.26
C HIS A 430 -30.37 10.33 13.78
#